data_AF-T1E361-F1
#
_entry.id   AF-T1E361-F1
#
_cell.length_a   1.000
_cell.length_b   1.000
_cell.length_c   1.000
_cell.angle_alpha   90.00
_cell.angle_beta   90.00
_cell.angle_gamma   90.00
#
_symmetry.space_group_name_H-M   'P 1'
#
loop_
_entity.id
_entity.type
_entity.pdbx_description
1 polymer ?
#
loop_
_entity_poly.entity_id
_entity_poly.type
_entity_poly.pdbx_seq_one_letter_code
_entity_poly.pdbx_strand_id
1 'polypeptide(L)'
;MKLNRNISSSRRKSRKRHFQAPSHIRRKLMSAPLSKELRQKYTVRSMPIRKDDEVQVVRGHYKGNQVGKVVQVYRKKFVVYIERIQREKANGTNVYVGVHPSKCLIVKLKMDKDRKKILDRRAAGRRAALAKEKGKYTEETAAASASAMETSS
;
A
#
# COMPACT_ATOMS: atom_id res chain seq x y z
N MET A 1 3.41 0.46 24.32
CA MET A 1 2.27 1.42 24.44
C MET A 1 2.57 2.64 23.56
N LYS A 2 1.57 3.36 23.03
CA LYS A 2 1.86 4.56 22.23
C LYS A 2 2.36 5.70 23.14
N LEU A 3 3.58 6.18 22.90
CA LEU A 3 4.22 7.23 23.72
C LEU A 3 3.75 8.66 23.40
N ASN A 4 3.32 8.92 22.16
CA ASN A 4 2.91 10.27 21.73
C ASN A 4 1.51 10.64 22.26
N ARG A 5 1.42 11.66 23.13
CA ARG A 5 0.18 12.14 23.75
C ARG A 5 -0.78 12.86 22.77
N ASN A 6 -0.27 13.45 21.69
CA ASN A 6 -1.06 14.24 20.74
C ASN A 6 -1.95 13.38 19.82
N ILE A 7 -1.69 12.08 19.76
CA ILE A 7 -2.50 11.14 18.98
C ILE A 7 -3.44 10.44 19.96
N SER A 8 -4.72 10.30 19.64
CA SER A 8 -5.66 9.50 20.45
C SER A 8 -5.49 8.00 20.19
N SER A 9 -5.56 7.15 21.23
CA SER A 9 -5.70 5.68 21.14
C SER A 9 -7.16 5.21 21.11
N SER A 10 -8.12 6.09 21.44
CA SER A 10 -9.55 5.74 21.47
C SER A 10 -10.05 5.25 20.10
N ARG A 11 -10.70 4.07 20.12
CA ARG A 11 -11.37 3.45 18.96
C ARG A 11 -12.39 4.38 18.31
N ARG A 12 -13.21 5.07 19.12
CA ARG A 12 -14.25 6.01 18.65
C ARG A 12 -13.64 7.16 17.86
N LYS A 13 -12.62 7.82 18.42
CA LYS A 13 -11.91 8.94 17.76
C LYS A 13 -11.22 8.48 16.47
N SER A 14 -10.60 7.30 16.46
CA SER A 14 -9.93 6.74 15.27
C SER A 14 -10.92 6.47 14.12
N ARG A 15 -12.06 5.82 14.41
CA ARG A 15 -13.11 5.54 13.41
C ARG A 15 -13.72 6.82 12.85
N LYS A 16 -14.01 7.81 13.71
CA LYS A 16 -14.52 9.12 13.27
C LYS A 16 -13.56 9.78 12.27
N ARG A 17 -12.26 9.82 12.59
CA ARG A 17 -11.22 10.37 11.70
C ARG A 17 -11.12 9.63 10.36
N HIS A 18 -11.31 8.31 10.34
CA HIS A 18 -11.27 7.53 9.11
C HIS A 18 -12.46 7.84 8.19
N PHE A 19 -13.69 7.72 8.71
CA PHE A 19 -14.89 7.86 7.88
C PHE A 19 -15.22 9.30 7.50
N GLN A 20 -14.83 10.28 8.33
CA GLN A 20 -15.02 11.72 8.06
C GLN A 20 -13.80 12.37 7.39
N ALA A 21 -12.79 11.60 6.98
CA ALA A 21 -11.59 12.16 6.36
C ALA A 21 -11.92 12.97 5.09
N PRO A 22 -11.25 14.12 4.83
CA PRO A 22 -11.34 14.86 3.58
C PRO A 22 -10.65 14.11 2.43
N SER A 23 -10.96 14.50 1.18
CA SER A 23 -10.52 13.78 -0.04
C SER A 23 -9.01 13.56 -0.15
N HIS A 24 -8.20 14.56 0.23
CA HIS A 24 -6.74 14.46 0.17
C HIS A 24 -6.17 13.44 1.18
N ILE A 25 -6.83 13.24 2.33
CA ILE A 25 -6.50 12.19 3.31
C ILE A 25 -6.97 10.84 2.79
N ARG A 26 -8.21 10.76 2.29
CA ARG A 26 -8.74 9.51 1.69
C ARG A 26 -7.85 8.98 0.57
N ARG A 27 -7.30 9.88 -0.26
CA ARG A 27 -6.31 9.53 -1.29
C ARG A 27 -5.11 8.79 -0.71
N LYS A 28 -4.57 9.23 0.43
CA LYS A 28 -3.43 8.58 1.10
C LYS A 28 -3.84 7.24 1.70
N LEU A 29 -5.01 7.17 2.34
CA LEU A 29 -5.55 5.95 2.95
C LEU A 29 -5.84 4.87 1.88
N MET A 30 -6.31 5.27 0.70
CA MET A 30 -6.56 4.40 -0.44
C MET A 30 -5.29 4.10 -1.24
N SER A 31 -4.28 3.56 -0.55
CA SER A 31 -3.05 3.06 -1.17
C SER A 31 -3.10 1.54 -1.35
N ALA A 32 -2.54 1.05 -2.45
CA ALA A 32 -2.29 -0.38 -2.66
C ALA A 32 -0.79 -0.70 -2.63
N PRO A 33 -0.42 -1.92 -2.22
CA PRO A 33 0.93 -2.44 -2.40
C PRO A 33 1.34 -2.47 -3.88
N LEU A 34 2.62 -2.19 -4.15
CA LEU A 34 3.23 -2.40 -5.46
C LEU A 34 3.63 -3.87 -5.64
N SER A 35 3.72 -4.33 -6.89
CA SER A 35 4.32 -5.62 -7.27
C SER A 35 5.81 -5.70 -6.87
N LYS A 36 6.38 -6.91 -6.83
CA LYS A 36 7.79 -7.09 -6.46
C LYS A 36 8.73 -6.34 -7.40
N GLU A 37 8.47 -6.40 -8.70
CA GLU A 37 9.21 -5.67 -9.74
C GLU A 37 9.17 -4.15 -9.53
N LEU A 38 7.98 -3.59 -9.32
CA LEU A 38 7.83 -2.15 -9.07
C LEU A 38 8.48 -1.72 -7.74
N ARG A 39 8.48 -2.59 -6.72
CA ARG A 39 9.17 -2.32 -5.45
C ARG A 39 10.68 -2.29 -5.62
N GLN A 40 11.24 -3.15 -6.45
CA GLN A 40 12.68 -3.15 -6.74
C GLN A 40 13.04 -1.88 -7.52
N LYS A 41 12.29 -1.57 -8.58
CA LYS A 41 12.52 -0.38 -9.42
C LYS A 41 12.44 0.95 -8.67
N TYR A 42 11.41 1.13 -7.84
CA TYR A 42 11.16 2.42 -7.18
C TYR A 42 11.50 2.43 -5.68
N THR A 43 11.88 1.30 -5.09
CA THR A 43 12.17 1.14 -3.65
C THR A 43 10.97 1.46 -2.72
N VAL A 44 9.78 1.72 -3.24
CA VAL A 44 8.57 2.08 -2.46
C VAL A 44 7.66 0.86 -2.27
N ARG A 45 7.03 0.69 -1.08
CA ARG A 45 6.17 -0.47 -0.79
C ARG A 45 4.74 -0.32 -1.34
N SER A 46 4.18 0.89 -1.33
CA SER A 46 2.79 1.16 -1.70
C SER A 46 2.61 2.55 -2.31
N MET A 47 1.58 2.70 -3.13
CA MET A 47 1.20 3.97 -3.76
C MET A 47 -0.32 4.19 -3.71
N PRO A 48 -0.79 5.44 -3.59
CA PRO A 48 -2.19 5.79 -3.82
C PRO A 48 -2.66 5.32 -5.19
N ILE A 49 -3.77 4.57 -5.26
CA ILE A 49 -4.32 4.09 -6.53
C ILE A 49 -4.96 5.24 -7.31
N ARG A 50 -4.77 5.24 -8.63
CA ARG A 50 -5.40 6.17 -9.59
C ARG A 50 -6.20 5.40 -10.64
N LYS A 51 -7.03 6.14 -11.37
CA LYS A 51 -7.60 5.68 -12.64
C LYS A 51 -6.47 5.33 -13.60
N ASP A 52 -6.70 4.31 -14.42
CA ASP A 52 -5.76 3.76 -15.39
C ASP A 52 -4.52 3.03 -14.83
N ASP A 53 -4.40 2.88 -13.51
CA ASP A 53 -3.44 1.90 -12.97
C ASP A 53 -3.92 0.48 -13.30
N GLU A 54 -2.98 -0.41 -13.59
CA GLU A 54 -3.26 -1.84 -13.75
C GLU A 54 -3.08 -2.55 -12.40
N VAL A 55 -4.12 -3.26 -11.97
CA VAL A 55 -4.16 -3.91 -10.67
C VAL A 55 -4.57 -5.37 -10.77
N GLN A 56 -4.01 -6.17 -9.88
CA GLN A 56 -4.38 -7.57 -9.66
C GLN A 56 -5.05 -7.68 -8.28
N VAL A 57 -6.09 -8.50 -8.16
CA VAL A 57 -6.72 -8.76 -6.85
C VAL A 57 -6.09 -9.99 -6.20
N VAL A 58 -5.55 -9.80 -5.00
CA VAL A 58 -4.76 -10.81 -4.27
C VAL A 58 -5.59 -11.50 -3.18
N ARG A 59 -6.66 -10.85 -2.69
CA ARG A 59 -7.47 -11.35 -1.57
C ARG A 59 -8.97 -11.19 -1.82
N GLY A 60 -9.74 -12.17 -1.34
CA GLY A 60 -11.21 -12.20 -1.44
C GLY A 60 -11.71 -13.07 -2.59
N HIS A 61 -13.03 -13.00 -2.84
CA HIS A 61 -13.71 -13.84 -3.82
C HIS A 61 -13.18 -13.66 -5.25
N TYR A 62 -12.88 -12.42 -5.65
CA TYR A 62 -12.32 -12.10 -6.97
C TYR A 62 -10.79 -12.21 -7.04
N LYS A 63 -10.16 -13.05 -6.20
CA LYS A 63 -8.72 -13.29 -6.26
C LYS A 63 -8.38 -13.99 -7.56
N GLY A 64 -7.34 -13.52 -8.26
CA GLY A 64 -6.88 -14.15 -9.48
C GLY A 64 -5.60 -13.53 -10.05
N ASN A 65 -5.04 -14.17 -11.08
CA ASN A 65 -3.87 -13.67 -11.80
C ASN A 65 -4.23 -12.66 -12.89
N GLN A 66 -5.52 -12.46 -13.15
CA GLN A 66 -5.97 -11.50 -14.14
C GLN A 66 -5.71 -10.08 -13.66
N VAL A 67 -5.00 -9.33 -14.50
CA VAL A 67 -4.79 -7.91 -14.32
C VAL A 67 -5.95 -7.15 -14.95
N GLY A 68 -6.50 -6.18 -14.22
CA GLY A 68 -7.55 -5.31 -14.69
C GLY A 68 -7.18 -3.84 -14.51
N LYS A 69 -7.61 -3.00 -15.45
CA LYS A 69 -7.41 -1.56 -15.36
C LYS A 69 -8.40 -0.96 -14.36
N VAL A 70 -7.95 0.02 -13.57
CA VAL A 70 -8.82 0.76 -12.66
C VAL A 70 -9.66 1.75 -13.46
N VAL A 71 -10.98 1.53 -13.48
CA VAL A 71 -11.93 2.39 -14.19
C VAL A 71 -12.15 3.69 -13.41
N GLN A 72 -12.41 3.57 -12.10
CA GLN A 72 -12.65 4.72 -11.24
C GLN A 72 -12.30 4.41 -9.77
N VAL A 73 -11.90 5.45 -9.03
CA VAL A 73 -11.57 5.37 -7.60
C VAL A 73 -12.63 6.12 -6.81
N TYR A 74 -13.52 5.39 -6.14
CA TYR A 74 -14.61 5.99 -5.39
C TYR A 74 -14.22 6.24 -3.92
N ARG A 75 -13.64 7.43 -3.68
CA ARG A 75 -13.13 7.82 -2.35
C ARG A 75 -14.21 7.94 -1.28
N LYS A 76 -15.47 8.26 -1.63
CA LYS A 76 -16.55 8.38 -0.64
C LYS A 76 -16.83 7.05 0.06
N LYS A 77 -16.76 5.94 -0.69
CA LYS A 77 -17.03 4.57 -0.20
C LYS A 77 -15.77 3.73 0.06
N PHE A 78 -14.56 4.29 -0.08
CA PHE A 78 -13.29 3.55 0.07
C PHE A 78 -13.16 2.33 -0.86
N VAL A 79 -13.65 2.47 -2.08
CA VAL A 79 -13.76 1.38 -3.05
C VAL A 79 -13.12 1.77 -4.38
N VAL A 80 -12.55 0.79 -5.06
CA VAL A 80 -12.02 0.88 -6.42
C VAL A 80 -12.84 -0.06 -7.31
N TYR A 81 -13.15 0.41 -8.52
CA TYR A 81 -13.79 -0.41 -9.54
C TYR A 81 -12.76 -0.78 -10.60
N ILE A 82 -12.72 -2.07 -10.92
CA ILE A 82 -11.75 -2.68 -11.82
C ILE A 82 -12.54 -3.23 -13.00
N GLU A 83 -12.06 -2.98 -14.22
CA GLU A 83 -12.79 -3.24 -15.46
C GLU A 83 -13.28 -4.69 -15.58
N ARG A 84 -12.44 -5.67 -15.25
CA ARG A 84 -12.76 -7.09 -15.37
C ARG A 84 -13.56 -7.66 -14.19
N ILE A 85 -13.79 -6.87 -13.14
CA ILE A 85 -14.49 -7.33 -11.94
C ILE A 85 -15.90 -6.79 -11.97
N GLN A 86 -16.78 -7.58 -12.57
CA GLN A 86 -18.18 -7.27 -12.77
C GLN A 86 -19.05 -8.37 -12.15
N ARG A 87 -20.30 -8.01 -11.86
CA ARG A 87 -21.37 -8.96 -11.57
C ARG A 87 -22.54 -8.63 -12.47
N GLU A 88 -23.22 -9.66 -12.92
CA GLU A 88 -24.46 -9.53 -13.66
C GLU A 88 -25.61 -9.26 -12.68
N LYS A 89 -26.53 -8.38 -13.06
CA LYS A 89 -27.80 -8.17 -12.37
C LYS A 89 -28.88 -9.06 -12.98
N ALA A 90 -29.99 -9.27 -12.27
CA ALA A 90 -31.14 -10.02 -12.78
C ALA A 90 -31.72 -9.47 -14.09
N ASN A 91 -31.46 -8.20 -14.43
CA ASN A 91 -31.87 -7.57 -15.68
C ASN A 91 -30.84 -7.73 -16.83
N GLY A 92 -29.84 -8.60 -16.69
CA GLY A 92 -28.79 -8.85 -17.69
C GLY A 92 -27.72 -7.77 -17.81
N THR A 93 -27.81 -6.66 -17.06
CA THR A 93 -26.80 -5.60 -17.10
C THR A 93 -25.62 -5.89 -16.17
N ASN A 94 -24.40 -5.62 -16.64
CA ASN A 94 -23.19 -5.79 -15.84
C ASN A 94 -22.87 -4.55 -15.01
N VAL A 95 -22.50 -4.76 -13.74
CA VAL A 95 -22.06 -3.68 -12.84
C VAL A 95 -20.74 -4.03 -12.19
N TYR A 96 -19.83 -3.07 -12.14
CA TYR A 96 -18.55 -3.24 -11.48
C TYR A 96 -18.72 -3.52 -9.97
N VAL A 97 -18.00 -4.52 -9.49
CA VAL A 97 -17.97 -4.83 -8.06
C VAL A 97 -16.91 -3.98 -7.38
N GLY A 98 -17.29 -3.45 -6.22
CA GLY A 98 -16.41 -2.62 -5.44
C GLY A 98 -15.35 -3.42 -4.68
N VAL A 99 -14.07 -3.15 -4.94
CA VAL A 99 -12.95 -3.79 -4.24
C VAL A 99 -12.19 -2.77 -3.39
N HIS A 100 -11.86 -3.13 -2.15
CA HIS A 100 -11.04 -2.28 -1.29
C HIS A 100 -9.57 -2.29 -1.77
N PRO A 101 -8.89 -1.13 -1.89
CA PRO A 101 -7.54 -1.03 -2.46
C PRO A 101 -6.48 -1.91 -1.77
N SER A 102 -6.62 -2.18 -0.46
CA SER A 102 -5.68 -3.05 0.26
C SER A 102 -5.74 -4.52 -0.18
N LYS A 103 -6.80 -4.94 -0.88
CA LYS A 103 -6.93 -6.29 -1.45
C LYS A 103 -6.32 -6.38 -2.86
N CYS A 104 -5.94 -5.24 -3.44
CA CYS A 104 -5.33 -5.13 -4.76
C CYS A 104 -3.82 -5.01 -4.65
N LEU A 105 -3.12 -5.37 -5.71
CA LEU A 105 -1.69 -5.18 -5.92
C LEU A 105 -1.51 -4.47 -7.26
N ILE A 106 -0.75 -3.37 -7.27
CA ILE A 106 -0.52 -2.60 -8.49
C ILE A 106 0.59 -3.27 -9.29
N VAL A 107 0.29 -3.59 -10.55
CA VAL A 107 1.20 -4.26 -11.49
C VAL A 107 1.85 -3.24 -12.41
N LYS A 108 1.08 -2.29 -12.95
CA LYS A 108 1.61 -1.15 -13.73
C LYS A 108 1.04 0.17 -13.22
N LEU A 109 1.87 1.19 -13.20
CA LEU A 109 1.53 2.53 -12.73
C LEU A 109 1.34 3.45 -13.93
N LYS A 110 0.24 4.22 -13.95
CA LYS A 110 0.15 5.40 -14.80
C LYS A 110 1.04 6.49 -14.23
N MET A 111 2.04 6.90 -15.01
CA MET A 111 3.06 7.87 -14.60
C MET A 111 2.66 9.29 -15.02
N ASP A 112 2.65 10.20 -14.03
CA ASP A 112 2.47 11.64 -14.23
C ASP A 112 3.58 12.39 -13.49
N LYS A 113 3.81 13.67 -13.80
CA LYS A 113 4.81 14.54 -13.14
C LYS A 113 4.73 14.46 -11.60
N ASP A 114 3.53 14.57 -11.05
CA ASP A 114 3.32 14.52 -9.59
C ASP A 114 3.52 13.11 -9.01
N ARG A 115 3.21 12.06 -9.78
CA ARG A 115 3.40 10.70 -9.31
C ARG A 115 4.87 10.35 -9.22
N LYS A 116 5.66 10.79 -10.21
CA LYS A 116 7.13 10.67 -10.21
C LYS A 116 7.72 11.39 -9.00
N LYS A 117 7.35 12.65 -8.76
CA LYS A 117 7.76 13.41 -7.55
C LYS A 117 7.44 12.68 -6.24
N ILE A 118 6.27 12.04 -6.13
CA ILE A 118 5.90 11.27 -4.92
C ILE A 118 6.78 10.04 -4.76
N LEU A 119 7.06 9.32 -5.86
CA LEU A 119 7.92 8.14 -5.85
C LEU A 119 9.35 8.52 -5.45
N ASP A 120 9.93 9.54 -6.09
CA ASP A 120 11.31 9.98 -5.83
C ASP A 120 11.48 10.42 -4.37
N ARG A 121 10.56 11.24 -3.85
CA ARG A 121 10.57 11.67 -2.45
C ARG A 121 10.45 10.49 -1.48
N ARG A 122 9.56 9.52 -1.75
CA ARG A 122 9.38 8.34 -0.89
C ARG A 122 10.59 7.40 -0.97
N ALA A 123 11.18 7.25 -2.14
CA ALA A 123 12.36 6.43 -2.37
C ALA A 123 13.58 7.01 -1.63
N ALA A 124 13.80 8.33 -1.72
CA ALA A 124 14.87 9.02 -0.99
C ALA A 124 14.71 8.85 0.53
N GLY A 125 13.51 9.09 1.06
CA GLY A 125 13.23 8.90 2.48
C GLY A 125 13.46 7.47 2.96
N ARG A 126 13.12 6.47 2.13
CA ARG A 126 13.38 5.07 2.48
C ARG A 126 14.87 4.72 2.41
N ARG A 127 15.60 5.21 1.41
CA ARG A 127 17.06 5.00 1.29
C ARG A 127 17.80 5.57 2.49
N ALA A 128 17.42 6.76 2.95
CA ALA A 128 17.98 7.37 4.15
C ALA A 128 17.71 6.53 5.41
N ALA A 129 16.48 6.01 5.56
CA ALA A 129 16.14 5.13 6.68
C ALA A 129 16.96 3.83 6.69
N LEU A 130 17.11 3.20 5.52
CA LEU A 130 17.91 1.98 5.37
C LEU A 130 19.40 2.21 5.64
N ALA A 131 19.95 3.36 5.23
CA ALA A 131 21.34 3.73 5.54
C ALA A 131 21.56 3.90 7.04
N LYS A 132 20.59 4.49 7.76
CA LYS A 132 20.65 4.66 9.21
C LYS A 132 20.53 3.33 9.97
N GLU A 133 19.79 2.37 9.43
CA GLU A 133 19.68 1.02 10.02
C GLU A 133 20.94 0.18 9.81
N LYS A 134 21.62 0.31 8.66
CA LYS A 134 22.90 -0.37 8.42
C LYS A 134 24.01 0.03 9.39
N GLY A 135 24.03 1.28 9.87
CA GLY A 135 24.99 1.73 10.88
C GLY A 135 24.73 1.25 12.31
N LYS A 136 23.60 0.58 12.59
CA LYS A 136 23.27 0.06 13.92
C LYS A 136 23.81 -1.34 14.21
N TYR A 137 24.18 -2.09 13.17
CA TYR A 137 24.78 -3.41 13.30
C TYR A 137 26.12 -3.39 12.55
N THR A 138 27.17 -2.96 13.24
CA THR A 138 28.55 -3.16 12.80
C THR A 138 28.91 -4.64 12.95
N GLU A 139 29.81 -5.15 12.10
CA GLU A 139 30.22 -6.57 12.08
C GLU A 139 30.73 -7.06 13.45
N GLU A 140 31.24 -6.16 14.29
CA GLU A 140 31.61 -6.42 15.69
C GLU A 140 30.44 -6.93 16.55
N THR A 141 29.23 -6.43 16.35
CA THR A 141 28.04 -6.90 17.10
C THR A 141 27.50 -8.25 16.61
N ALA A 142 27.75 -8.59 15.34
CA ALA A 142 27.42 -9.90 14.78
C ALA A 142 28.42 -10.97 15.24
N ALA A 143 29.72 -10.65 15.25
CA ALA A 143 30.77 -11.53 15.78
C ALA A 143 30.59 -11.80 17.29
N ALA A 144 30.26 -10.78 18.09
CA ALA A 144 30.00 -10.94 19.53
C ALA A 144 28.81 -11.86 19.85
N SER A 145 27.81 -11.92 18.95
CA SER A 145 26.66 -12.83 19.11
C SER A 145 26.97 -14.28 18.71
N ALA A 146 27.95 -14.50 17.83
CA ALA A 146 28.42 -15.84 17.46
C ALA A 146 29.33 -16.43 18.55
N SER A 147 30.24 -15.63 19.11
CA SER A 147 31.15 -16.07 20.18
C SER A 147 30.42 -16.40 21.50
N ALA A 148 29.31 -15.72 21.79
CA ALA A 148 28.49 -16.03 22.97
C ALA A 148 27.73 -17.37 22.86
N MET A 149 27.53 -17.86 21.64
CA MET A 149 26.83 -19.12 21.38
C MET A 149 27.78 -20.33 21.50
N GLU A 150 29.05 -20.16 21.15
CA GLU A 150 30.09 -21.19 21.28
C GLU A 150 30.51 -21.45 22.75
N THR A 151 30.45 -20.44 23.63
CA THR A 151 30.77 -20.61 25.06
C THR A 151 29.66 -21.26 25.89
N SER A 152 28.53 -21.62 25.26
CA SER A 152 27.37 -22.23 25.90
C SER A 152 27.11 -23.69 25.51
N SER A 153 28.08 -24.32 24.82
CA SER A 153 28.09 -25.76 24.51
C SER A 153 29.05 -26.52 25.41
#